data_AF-A0A520MYV9-F1
#
_entry.id   AF-A0A520MYV9-F1
#
_cell.length_a   1.000
_cell.length_b   1.000
_cell.length_c   1.000
_cell.angle_alpha   90.00
_cell.angle_beta   90.00
_cell.angle_gamma   90.00
#
_symmetry.space_group_name_H-M   'P 1'
#
loop_
_entity.id
_entity.type
_entity.pdbx_description
1 polymer ?
#
loop_
_entity_poly.entity_id
_entity_poly.type
_entity_poly.pdbx_seq_one_letter_code
_entity_poly.pdbx_strand_id
1 'polypeptide(L)' 'MKDYKFIAGAVCPSCGDTDSIILKNDDSIIKCISCNYFEKKDKKGTESIKIIND' A
#
# COMPACT_ATOMS: atom_id res chain seq x y z
N MET A 1 2.86 16.22 -11.28
CA MET A 1 1.95 15.06 -11.19
C MET A 1 2.65 13.80 -11.73
N LYS A 2 3.80 13.41 -11.18
CA LYS A 2 4.60 12.25 -11.67
C LYS A 2 4.87 11.22 -10.57
N ASP A 3 4.16 11.30 -9.46
CA ASP A 3 4.56 10.66 -8.20
C ASP A 3 3.73 9.40 -7.87
N TYR A 4 2.89 8.93 -8.80
CA TYR A 4 2.05 7.73 -8.61
C TYR A 4 2.13 6.79 -9.81
N LYS A 5 2.16 5.49 -9.52
CA LYS A 5 2.10 4.37 -10.45
C LYS A 5 0.76 3.66 -10.29
N PHE A 6 0.21 3.18 -11.39
CA PHE A 6 -1.00 2.37 -11.39
C PHE A 6 -0.66 0.89 -11.19
N ILE A 7 -1.46 0.15 -10.43
CA ILE A 7 -1.30 -1.29 -10.23
C ILE A 7 -2.43 -2.03 -10.94
N ALA A 8 -2.11 -2.67 -12.08
CA ALA A 8 -3.07 -3.45 -12.84
C ALA A 8 -3.44 -4.76 -12.11
N GLY A 9 -4.72 -5.13 -12.15
CA GLY A 9 -5.26 -6.33 -11.50
C GLY A 9 -5.39 -6.25 -9.98
N ALA A 10 -5.07 -5.10 -9.37
CA ALA A 10 -5.28 -4.89 -7.95
C ALA A 10 -6.76 -4.62 -7.64
N VAL A 11 -7.27 -5.28 -6.60
CA VAL A 11 -8.63 -5.07 -6.08
C VAL A 11 -8.55 -4.21 -4.82
N CYS A 12 -9.37 -3.17 -4.74
CA CYS A 12 -9.46 -2.33 -3.56
C CYS A 12 -10.07 -3.10 -2.39
N PRO A 13 -9.40 -3.23 -1.24
CA PRO A 13 -9.95 -3.94 -0.09
C PRO A 13 -11.12 -3.20 0.56
N SER A 14 -11.25 -1.89 0.33
CA SER A 14 -12.30 -1.06 0.95
C SER A 14 -13.62 -1.05 0.17
N CYS A 15 -13.59 -1.16 -1.17
CA CYS A 15 -14.81 -1.09 -1.99
C CYS A 15 -14.96 -2.23 -3.00
N GLY A 16 -13.92 -3.05 -3.21
CA GLY A 16 -13.96 -4.16 -4.17
C GLY A 16 -13.69 -3.77 -5.63
N ASP A 17 -13.44 -2.50 -5.93
CA ASP A 17 -13.09 -2.06 -7.30
C ASP A 17 -11.78 -2.69 -7.77
N THR A 18 -11.78 -3.23 -8.99
CA THR A 18 -10.57 -3.72 -9.66
C THR A 18 -9.95 -2.59 -10.47
N ASP A 19 -8.62 -2.58 -10.62
CA ASP A 19 -7.93 -1.61 -11.48
C ASP A 19 -8.17 -0.15 -11.04
N SER A 20 -8.29 0.07 -9.72
CA SER A 20 -8.52 1.38 -9.12
C SER A 20 -7.44 1.76 -8.08
N ILE A 21 -6.39 0.97 -7.97
CA ILE A 21 -5.30 1.19 -7.01
C ILE A 21 -4.10 1.90 -7.66
N ILE A 22 -3.66 2.97 -7.01
CA ILE A 22 -2.43 3.69 -7.32
C ILE A 22 -1.46 3.63 -6.13
N LEU A 23 -0.17 3.54 -6.43
CA LEU A 23 0.93 3.49 -5.49
C LEU A 23 1.82 4.70 -5.71
N LYS A 24 2.20 5.40 -4.64
CA LYS A 24 3.19 6.48 -4.76
C LYS A 24 4.54 5.92 -5.22
N ASN A 25 5.32 6.67 -5.99
CA ASN A 25 6.64 6.25 -6.52
C ASN A 25 7.64 5.81 -5.44
N ASP A 26 7.47 6.29 -4.21
CA ASP A 26 8.30 5.95 -3.05
C ASP A 26 7.77 4.71 -2.30
N ASP A 27 6.74 4.05 -2.85
CA ASP A 27 6.09 2.85 -2.31
C ASP A 27 5.55 3.00 -0.88
N SER A 28 5.51 4.22 -0.36
CA SER A 28 5.11 4.54 1.01
C SER A 28 3.61 4.77 1.17
N ILE A 29 2.87 4.93 0.07
CA ILE A 29 1.43 5.23 0.07
C ILE A 29 0.71 4.44 -1.02
N ILE A 30 -0.37 3.77 -0.64
CA ILE A 30 -1.35 3.13 -1.52
C ILE A 30 -2.65 3.94 -1.46
N LYS A 31 -3.28 4.21 -2.59
CA LYS A 31 -4.56 4.93 -2.67
C LYS A 31 -5.50 4.28 -3.68
N CYS A 32 -6.80 4.24 -3.37
CA CYS A 32 -7.86 3.92 -4.32
C CYS A 32 -8.46 5.19 -4.90
N ILE A 33 -8.66 5.24 -6.22
CA ILE A 33 -9.30 6.37 -6.90
C ILE A 33 -10.84 6.28 -6.88
N SER A 34 -11.42 5.09 -6.74
CA SER A 34 -12.89 4.91 -6.72
C SER A 34 -13.52 5.35 -5.40
N CYS A 35 -12.93 4.96 -4.26
CA CYS A 35 -13.51 5.19 -2.93
C CYS A 35 -12.67 6.10 -2.03
N ASN A 36 -11.59 6.70 -2.54
CA ASN A 36 -10.63 7.49 -1.78
C ASN A 36 -9.94 6.76 -0.60
N TYR A 37 -9.97 5.42 -0.56
CA TYR A 37 -9.19 4.64 0.39
C TYR A 37 -7.70 5.00 0.30
N PHE A 38 -7.02 5.11 1.45
CA PHE A 38 -5.62 5.50 1.55
C PHE A 38 -4.93 4.73 2.67
N GLU A 39 -3.82 4.09 2.37
CA GLU A 39 -3.00 3.35 3.32
C GLU A 39 -1.55 3.82 3.23
N LYS A 40 -0.97 4.18 4.37
CA LYS A 40 0.46 4.44 4.49
C LYS A 40 1.15 3.14 4.87
N LYS A 41 2.14 2.75 4.06
CA LYS A 41 3.07 1.67 4.40
C LYS A 41 4.01 2.22 5.46
N ASP A 42 3.58 2.18 6.72
CA ASP A 42 4.45 2.53 7.84
C ASP A 42 5.58 1.50 7.85
N LYS A 43 6.83 1.93 7.64
CA LYS A 43 8.03 1.08 7.76
C LYS A 43 8.28 0.64 9.22
N LYS A 44 7.25 0.52 10.06
CA LYS A 44 7.31 -0.11 11.37
C LYS A 44 7.08 -1.61 11.22
N GLY A 45 8.07 -2.25 10.61
CA GLY A 45 8.14 -3.70 10.43
C GLY A 45 9.57 -4.22 10.55
N THR A 46 10.44 -3.50 11.24
CA THR A 46 11.60 -4.13 11.89
C THR A 46 11.23 -4.31 13.36
N GLU A 47 10.22 -5.15 13.62
CA GLU A 47 10.24 -5.86 14.90
C GLU A 47 11.52 -6.67 14.87
N SER A 48 12.50 -6.19 15.63
CA SER A 48 13.72 -6.91 15.97
C SER A 48 13.30 -8.34 16.27
N ILE A 49 13.65 -9.27 15.37
CA ILE A 49 13.52 -10.70 15.62
C ILE A 49 14.34 -10.93 16.88
N LYS A 50 13.69 -10.95 18.05
CA LYS A 50 14.33 -11.29 19.31
C LYS A 50 14.63 -12.77 19.19
N ILE A 51 15.84 -13.07 18.73
CA ILE A 51 16.43 -14.39 18.88
C ILE A 51 16.54 -14.59 20.39
N ILE A 52 15.58 -15.32 20.96
CA ILE A 52 15.73 -15.91 22.28
C ILE A 52 16.78 -17.01 22.13
N ASN A 53 17.98 -16.79 22.69
CA ASN A 53 18.88 -17.89 22.97
C ASN A 53 18.44 -18.52 24.30
N ASP A 54 18.25 -19.84 24.27
CA ASP A 54 17.91 -20.75 25.37
C ASP A 54 18.93 -20.67 26.54
#